data_AF-A0A6M1SEI3-F1
#
_entry.id   AF-A0A6M1SEI3-F1
#
_cell.length_a   1.000
_cell.length_b   1.000
_cell.length_c   1.000
_cell.angle_alpha   90.00
_cell.angle_beta   90.00
_cell.angle_gamma   90.00
#
_symmetry.space_group_name_H-M   'P 1'
#
loop_
_entity.id
_entity.type
_entity.pdbx_description
1 polymer ?
#
loop_
_entity_poly.entity_id
_entity_poly.type
_entity_poly.pdbx_seq_one_letter_code
_entity_poly.pdbx_strand_id
1 'polypeptide(L)'
;RWFPYGDYGVEVYSNGVMVSRTMMQEQPAAVAGLVRAINRAVQDVMQDPEAGIAALLKEEGFLDREAETRRLQFALDNVIVSDESRAIGVGALDEERLARSIDTIVALYELPTTPNVADIYSAAFLPPLDERTL
;
A
#
# COMPACT_ATOMS: atom_id res chain seq x y z
N ARG A 1 -7.25 -10.57 20.92
CA ARG A 1 -6.63 -11.40 19.86
C ARG A 1 -7.11 -10.85 18.53
N TRP A 2 -6.20 -10.58 17.60
CA TRP A 2 -6.52 -10.14 16.24
C TRP A 2 -6.73 -11.36 15.35
N PHE A 3 -7.56 -11.23 14.32
CA PHE A 3 -7.84 -12.26 13.34
C PHE A 3 -7.53 -11.72 11.94
N PRO A 4 -6.25 -11.77 11.50
CA PRO A 4 -5.87 -11.32 10.17
C PRO A 4 -6.61 -12.15 9.13
N TYR A 5 -7.35 -11.52 8.20
CA TYR A 5 -8.15 -12.28 7.24
C TYR A 5 -7.30 -13.17 6.30
N GLY A 6 -6.03 -12.79 6.06
CA GLY A 6 -5.07 -13.61 5.33
C GLY A 6 -4.83 -14.97 5.97
N ASP A 7 -4.81 -15.05 7.32
CA ASP A 7 -4.67 -16.32 8.05
C ASP A 7 -5.88 -17.25 7.87
N TYR A 8 -6.99 -16.72 7.34
CA TYR A 8 -8.26 -17.42 7.11
C TYR A 8 -8.62 -17.48 5.62
N GLY A 9 -7.66 -17.27 4.72
CA GLY A 9 -7.82 -17.49 3.27
C GLY A 9 -8.38 -16.30 2.49
N VAL A 10 -8.48 -15.11 3.10
CA VAL A 10 -8.88 -13.89 2.38
C VAL A 10 -7.63 -13.13 1.95
N GLU A 11 -7.16 -13.41 0.74
CA GLU A 11 -5.89 -12.88 0.21
C GLU A 11 -6.04 -11.53 -0.49
N VAL A 12 -6.91 -10.64 0.01
CA VAL A 12 -7.17 -9.34 -0.63
C VAL A 12 -6.10 -8.30 -0.30
N TYR A 13 -5.81 -7.44 -1.26
CA TYR A 13 -5.03 -6.22 -1.00
C TYR A 13 -5.94 -5.12 -0.43
N SER A 14 -5.38 -4.31 0.47
CA SER A 14 -6.12 -3.26 1.16
C SER A 14 -5.96 -1.92 0.45
N ASN A 15 -4.93 -1.15 0.80
CA ASN A 15 -4.73 0.20 0.28
C ASN A 15 -3.78 0.20 -0.91
N GLY A 16 -3.99 1.17 -1.82
CA GLY A 16 -3.12 1.42 -2.95
C GLY A 16 -3.13 2.89 -3.35
N VAL A 17 -2.16 3.27 -4.18
CA VAL A 17 -2.10 4.60 -4.80
C VAL A 17 -2.81 4.53 -6.14
N MET A 18 -3.83 5.35 -6.32
CA MET A 18 -4.60 5.42 -7.56
C MET A 18 -4.39 6.77 -8.25
N VAL A 19 -4.15 6.72 -9.56
CA VAL A 19 -4.08 7.88 -10.44
C VAL A 19 -4.95 7.63 -11.67
N SER A 20 -5.39 8.70 -12.35
CA SER A 20 -6.18 8.54 -13.56
C SER A 20 -5.32 8.01 -14.72
N ARG A 21 -5.93 7.24 -15.64
CA ARG A 21 -5.25 6.79 -16.87
C ARG A 21 -4.73 7.97 -17.68
N THR A 22 -5.47 9.08 -17.74
CA THR A 22 -5.05 10.34 -18.36
C THR A 22 -3.76 10.86 -17.73
N MET A 23 -3.67 10.92 -16.40
CA MET A 23 -2.46 11.40 -15.72
C MET A 23 -1.27 10.45 -15.97
N MET A 24 -1.48 9.13 -15.98
CA MET A 24 -0.44 8.16 -16.31
C MET A 24 0.11 8.34 -17.72
N GLN A 25 -0.75 8.68 -18.69
CA GLN A 25 -0.37 8.83 -20.10
C GLN A 25 0.25 10.21 -20.40
N GLU A 26 -0.36 11.28 -19.90
CA GLU A 26 0.01 12.65 -20.24
C GLU A 26 1.08 13.21 -19.31
N GLN A 27 1.17 12.71 -18.07
CA GLN A 27 2.08 13.21 -17.04
C GLN A 27 2.86 12.08 -16.34
N PRO A 28 3.51 11.17 -17.08
CA PRO A 28 4.17 10.00 -16.50
C PRO A 28 5.29 10.37 -15.50
N ALA A 29 5.99 11.48 -15.74
CA ALA A 29 7.02 11.98 -14.82
C ALA A 29 6.43 12.46 -13.48
N ALA A 30 5.24 13.07 -13.50
CA ALA A 30 4.56 13.49 -12.27
C ALA A 30 4.06 12.28 -11.48
N VAL A 31 3.54 11.25 -12.16
CA VAL A 31 3.13 9.99 -11.51
C VAL A 31 4.34 9.29 -10.87
N ALA A 32 5.45 9.14 -11.60
CA ALA A 32 6.69 8.59 -11.04
C ALA A 32 7.20 9.40 -9.84
N GLY A 33 7.14 10.74 -9.93
CA GLY A 33 7.50 11.63 -8.84
C GLY A 33 6.62 11.45 -7.60
N LEU A 34 5.31 11.32 -7.77
CA LEU A 34 4.35 11.07 -6.70
C LEU A 34 4.62 9.72 -6.03
N VAL A 35 4.75 8.65 -6.80
CA VAL A 35 5.00 7.29 -6.28
C VAL A 35 6.32 7.25 -5.50
N ARG A 36 7.38 7.87 -6.02
CA ARG A 36 8.66 7.98 -5.31
C ARG A 36 8.54 8.79 -4.01
N ALA A 37 7.79 9.89 -4.01
CA ALA A 37 7.58 10.69 -2.81
C ALA A 37 6.83 9.90 -1.72
N ILE A 38 5.80 9.14 -2.10
CA ILE A 38 5.04 8.28 -1.17
C ILE A 38 5.93 7.17 -0.64
N ASN A 39 6.68 6.49 -1.50
CA ASN A 39 7.60 5.43 -1.07
C ASN A 39 8.65 5.95 -0.08
N ARG A 40 9.27 7.09 -0.38
CA ARG A 40 10.21 7.74 0.55
C ARG A 40 9.56 8.10 1.89
N ALA A 41 8.33 8.64 1.87
CA ALA A 41 7.62 8.95 3.10
C ALA A 41 7.35 7.70 3.95
N VAL A 42 7.01 6.56 3.33
CA VAL A 42 6.88 5.29 4.07
C VAL A 42 8.21 4.87 4.68
N GLN A 43 9.31 4.95 3.93
CA GLN A 43 10.65 4.63 4.44
C GLN A 43 11.07 5.54 5.60
N ASP A 44 10.87 6.85 5.46
CA ASP A 44 11.17 7.84 6.49
C ASP A 44 10.37 7.54 7.79
N VAL A 45 9.07 7.21 7.67
CA VAL A 45 8.23 6.85 8.82
C VAL A 45 8.60 5.50 9.44
N MET A 46 9.08 4.55 8.65
CA MET A 46 9.58 3.28 9.18
C MET A 46 10.87 3.44 9.98
N GLN A 47 11.74 4.35 9.55
CA GLN A 47 13.00 4.66 10.24
C GLN A 47 12.79 5.57 11.46
N ASP A 48 11.84 6.50 11.38
CA ASP A 48 11.48 7.42 12.45
C ASP A 48 9.94 7.55 12.57
N PRO A 49 9.28 6.62 13.29
CA PRO A 49 7.84 6.67 13.51
C PRO A 49 7.38 7.94 14.24
N GLU A 50 8.23 8.53 15.09
CA GLU A 50 7.90 9.75 15.82
C GLU A 50 7.76 10.96 14.89
N ALA A 51 8.61 11.05 13.86
CA ALA A 51 8.47 12.07 12.81
C ALA A 51 7.13 11.94 12.08
N GLY A 52 6.68 10.71 11.80
CA GLY A 52 5.37 10.44 11.21
C GLY A 52 4.22 10.93 12.08
N ILE A 53 4.26 10.62 13.39
CA ILE A 53 3.25 11.09 14.35
C ILE A 53 3.28 12.61 14.52
N ALA A 54 4.47 13.22 14.53
CA ALA A 54 4.61 14.67 14.60
C ALA A 54 4.01 15.36 13.36
N ALA A 55 4.24 14.81 12.16
CA ALA A 55 3.64 15.30 10.93
C ALA A 55 2.11 15.16 10.97
N LEU A 56 1.59 14.03 11.43
CA LEU A 56 0.14 13.79 11.57
C LEU A 56 -0.51 14.80 12.52
N LEU A 57 0.05 15.00 13.71
CA LEU A 57 -0.52 15.91 14.73
C LEU A 57 -0.41 17.38 14.35
N LYS A 58 0.52 17.73 13.45
CA LYS A 58 0.60 19.09 12.90
C LYS A 58 -0.61 19.40 12.01
N GLU A 59 -1.07 18.42 11.22
CA GLU A 59 -2.25 18.56 10.36
C GLU A 59 -3.55 18.33 11.16
N GLU A 60 -3.57 17.34 12.05
CA GLU A 60 -4.74 16.89 12.80
C GLU A 60 -4.51 17.03 14.33
N GLY A 61 -4.46 18.27 14.81
CA GLY A 61 -4.03 18.60 16.18
C GLY A 61 -4.92 18.13 17.33
N PHE A 62 -6.10 17.55 17.06
CA PHE A 62 -7.00 17.02 18.08
C PHE A 62 -6.82 15.51 18.32
N LEU A 63 -5.98 14.83 17.53
CA LEU A 63 -5.73 13.40 17.71
C LEU A 63 -4.91 13.14 18.99
N ASP A 64 -5.14 11.98 19.60
CA ASP A 64 -4.38 11.54 20.76
C ASP A 64 -3.04 10.91 20.33
N ARG A 65 -1.93 11.54 20.73
CA ARG A 65 -0.58 11.11 20.34
C ARG A 65 -0.30 9.65 20.66
N GLU A 66 -0.68 9.20 21.86
CA GLU A 66 -0.38 7.85 22.32
C GLU A 66 -1.18 6.80 21.54
N ALA A 67 -2.46 7.05 21.30
CA ALA A 67 -3.30 6.22 20.47
C ALA A 67 -2.79 6.12 19.03
N GLU A 68 -2.41 7.26 18.43
CA GLU A 68 -1.89 7.29 17.06
C GLU A 68 -0.54 6.59 16.93
N THR A 69 0.33 6.74 17.91
CA THR A 69 1.61 6.01 17.96
C THR A 69 1.39 4.50 17.99
N ARG A 70 0.47 4.02 18.84
CA ARG A 70 0.10 2.59 18.89
C ARG A 70 -0.52 2.11 17.57
N ARG A 71 -1.34 2.94 16.93
CA ARG A 71 -1.98 2.64 15.64
C ARG A 71 -0.95 2.53 14.51
N LEU A 72 0.01 3.45 14.46
CA LEU A 72 1.11 3.42 13.50
C LEU A 72 1.97 2.17 13.70
N GLN A 73 2.39 1.87 14.94
CA GLN A 73 3.18 0.68 15.22
C GLN A 73 2.44 -0.60 14.80
N PHE A 74 1.14 -0.70 15.10
CA PHE A 74 0.32 -1.81 14.65
C PHE A 74 0.31 -1.94 13.12
N ALA A 75 0.12 -0.84 12.40
CA ALA A 75 0.10 -0.84 10.94
C ALA A 75 1.45 -1.29 10.36
N LEU A 76 2.57 -0.82 10.93
CA LEU A 76 3.90 -1.25 10.52
C LEU A 76 4.07 -2.75 10.70
N ASP A 77 3.80 -3.26 11.90
CA ASP A 77 4.09 -4.66 12.28
C ASP A 77 3.17 -5.69 11.62
N ASN A 78 1.92 -5.30 11.28
CA ASN A 78 0.88 -6.25 10.88
C ASN A 78 0.31 -6.01 9.48
N VAL A 79 0.59 -4.86 8.86
CA VAL A 79 -0.03 -4.48 7.57
C VAL A 79 1.02 -4.13 6.52
N ILE A 80 2.01 -3.30 6.85
CA ILE A 80 3.03 -2.83 5.91
C ILE A 80 4.18 -3.84 5.79
N VAL A 81 4.71 -4.30 6.92
CA VAL A 81 5.81 -5.26 6.96
C VAL A 81 5.24 -6.66 6.88
N SER A 82 5.48 -7.35 5.76
CA SER A 82 5.08 -8.72 5.52
C SER A 82 6.20 -9.48 4.81
N ASP A 83 6.10 -10.80 4.73
CA ASP A 83 7.09 -11.60 3.99
C ASP A 83 7.10 -11.24 2.50
N GLU A 84 5.94 -10.89 1.95
CA GLU A 84 5.81 -10.39 0.58
C GLU A 84 6.51 -9.04 0.41
N SER A 85 6.22 -8.03 1.24
CA SER A 85 6.84 -6.71 1.09
C SER A 85 8.35 -6.72 1.36
N ARG A 86 8.85 -7.66 2.17
CA ARG A 86 10.30 -7.94 2.28
C ARG A 86 10.88 -8.56 1.01
N ALA A 87 10.17 -9.48 0.37
CA ALA A 87 10.65 -10.19 -0.81
C ALA A 87 10.62 -9.34 -2.08
N ILE A 88 9.52 -8.62 -2.32
CA ILE A 88 9.29 -7.89 -3.57
C ILE A 88 9.35 -6.37 -3.41
N GLY A 89 9.55 -5.86 -2.17
CA GLY A 89 9.63 -4.45 -1.82
C GLY A 89 8.26 -3.78 -1.65
N VAL A 90 8.19 -2.74 -0.83
CA VAL A 90 6.95 -1.99 -0.55
C VAL A 90 6.36 -1.40 -1.84
N GLY A 91 5.05 -1.56 -2.01
CA GLY A 91 4.28 -1.05 -3.15
C GLY A 91 4.25 -1.99 -4.37
N ALA A 92 5.07 -3.05 -4.38
CA ALA A 92 4.91 -4.15 -5.34
C ALA A 92 3.79 -5.09 -4.88
N LEU A 93 3.13 -5.74 -5.84
CA LEU A 93 2.10 -6.74 -5.61
C LEU A 93 2.51 -8.04 -6.30
N ASP A 94 2.27 -9.18 -5.66
CA ASP A 94 2.29 -10.48 -6.31
C ASP A 94 1.09 -10.58 -7.27
N GLU A 95 1.35 -10.79 -8.55
CA GLU A 95 0.33 -10.79 -9.60
C GLU A 95 -0.64 -11.98 -9.48
N GLU A 96 -0.16 -13.15 -9.03
CA GLU A 96 -1.00 -14.33 -8.84
C GLU A 96 -1.98 -14.12 -7.68
N ARG A 97 -1.49 -13.56 -6.57
CA ARG A 97 -2.31 -13.15 -5.44
C ARG A 97 -3.31 -12.07 -5.83
N LEU A 98 -2.89 -11.09 -6.65
CA LEU A 98 -3.80 -10.05 -7.12
C LEU A 98 -4.90 -10.63 -8.01
N ALA A 99 -4.59 -11.59 -8.88
CA ALA A 99 -5.60 -12.31 -9.65
C ALA A 99 -6.62 -13.02 -8.75
N ARG A 100 -6.16 -13.75 -7.72
CA ARG A 100 -7.05 -14.40 -6.73
C ARG A 100 -7.87 -13.39 -5.92
N SER A 101 -7.29 -12.24 -5.59
CA SER A 101 -8.00 -11.13 -4.94
C SER A 101 -9.10 -10.58 -5.85
N ILE A 102 -8.83 -10.41 -7.14
CA ILE A 102 -9.83 -9.96 -8.13
C ILE A 102 -10.97 -10.97 -8.20
N ASP A 103 -10.69 -12.26 -8.33
CA ASP A 103 -11.71 -13.31 -8.39
C ASP A 103 -12.60 -13.33 -7.13
N THR A 104 -11.98 -13.17 -5.95
CA THR A 104 -12.70 -13.08 -4.67
C THR A 104 -13.69 -11.92 -4.66
N ILE A 105 -13.27 -10.73 -5.09
CA ILE A 105 -14.10 -9.53 -5.10
C ILE A 105 -15.20 -9.63 -6.17
N VAL A 106 -14.90 -10.17 -7.34
CA VAL A 106 -15.89 -10.40 -8.40
C VAL A 106 -16.99 -11.35 -7.92
N ALA A 107 -16.62 -12.46 -7.27
CA ALA A 107 -17.58 -13.42 -6.73
C ALA A 107 -18.40 -12.82 -5.57
N LEU A 108 -17.76 -12.10 -4.64
CA LEU A 108 -18.41 -11.52 -3.46
C LEU A 108 -19.48 -10.48 -3.82
N TYR A 109 -19.20 -9.65 -4.83
CA TYR A 109 -20.07 -8.56 -5.25
C TYR A 109 -20.88 -8.86 -6.52
N GLU A 110 -20.81 -10.09 -7.03
CA GLU A 110 -21.49 -10.53 -8.26
C GLU A 110 -21.21 -9.58 -9.45
N LEU A 111 -19.94 -9.16 -9.60
CA LEU A 111 -19.57 -8.19 -10.62
C LEU A 111 -19.73 -8.78 -12.03
N PRO A 112 -20.21 -8.00 -13.01
CA PRO A 112 -20.49 -8.50 -14.36
C PRO A 112 -19.23 -8.75 -15.20
N THR A 113 -18.07 -8.27 -14.76
CA THR A 113 -16.79 -8.39 -15.50
C THR A 113 -15.64 -8.69 -14.56
N THR A 114 -14.75 -9.58 -15.00
CA THR A 114 -13.47 -9.86 -14.33
C THR A 114 -12.36 -9.07 -15.03
N PRO A 115 -11.78 -8.04 -14.39
CA PRO A 115 -10.65 -7.31 -14.95
C PRO A 115 -9.37 -8.15 -14.93
N ASN A 116 -8.43 -7.86 -15.83
CA ASN A 116 -7.09 -8.43 -15.72
C ASN A 116 -6.26 -7.69 -14.67
N VAL A 117 -5.19 -8.31 -14.17
CA VAL A 117 -4.24 -7.67 -13.25
C VAL A 117 -3.73 -6.33 -13.79
N ALA A 118 -3.36 -6.27 -15.07
CA ALA A 118 -2.86 -5.06 -15.72
C ALA A 118 -3.91 -3.95 -15.89
N ASP A 119 -5.20 -4.26 -15.73
CA ASP A 119 -6.26 -3.24 -15.72
C ASP A 119 -6.33 -2.51 -14.37
N ILE A 120 -5.78 -3.10 -13.31
CA ILE A 120 -5.86 -2.65 -11.91
C ILE A 120 -4.52 -2.12 -11.40
N TYR A 121 -3.41 -2.75 -11.77
CA TYR A 121 -2.09 -2.47 -11.21
C TYR A 121 -1.01 -2.28 -12.27
N SER A 122 -0.07 -1.35 -12.00
CA SER A 122 1.13 -1.16 -12.80
C SER A 122 2.33 -0.88 -11.90
N ALA A 123 3.36 -1.73 -12.01
CA ALA A 123 4.64 -1.55 -11.32
C ALA A 123 5.56 -0.52 -12.02
N ALA A 124 5.18 0.00 -13.19
CA ALA A 124 6.07 0.78 -14.07
C ALA A 124 6.55 2.11 -13.45
N PHE A 125 5.86 2.60 -12.41
CA PHE A 125 6.19 3.86 -11.72
C PHE A 125 6.85 3.65 -10.36
N LEU A 126 7.05 2.39 -9.94
CA LEU A 126 7.75 2.10 -8.69
C LEU A 126 9.23 2.49 -8.78
N PRO A 127 9.82 2.97 -7.67
CA PRO A 127 11.27 3.08 -7.56
C PRO A 127 11.97 1.73 -7.75
N PRO A 128 13.28 1.74 -8.03
CA PRO A 128 14.14 0.56 -7.95
C PRO A 128 13.96 -0.20 -6.63
N LEU A 129 14.17 -1.52 -6.64
CA LEU A 129 13.91 -2.38 -5.48
C LEU A 129 14.70 -1.95 -4.23
N ASP A 130 15.95 -1.57 -4.38
CA ASP A 130 16.82 -1.10 -3.29
C ASP A 130 16.27 0.12 -2.54
N GLU A 131 15.53 1.00 -3.21
CA GLU A 131 14.87 2.16 -2.58
C GLU A 131 13.61 1.80 -1.78
N ARG A 132 13.11 0.57 -1.91
CA ARG A 132 11.81 0.14 -1.35
C ARG A 132 11.88 -1.18 -0.59
N THR A 133 13.08 -1.62 -0.26
CA THR A 133 13.34 -2.73 0.68
C THR A 133 13.03 -2.31 2.11
N LEU A 134 12.79 -3.30 2.98
CA LEU A 134 12.45 -3.12 4.40
C LEU A 134 13.59 -3.56 5.32
#